data_AF-A0A7D9LJI3-F1
#
_entry.id   AF-A0A7D9LJI3-F1
#
_cell.length_a   1.000
_cell.length_b   1.000
_cell.length_c   1.000
_cell.angle_alpha   90.00
_cell.angle_beta   90.00
_cell.angle_gamma   90.00
#
_symmetry.space_group_name_H-M   'P 1'
#
loop_
_entity.id
_entity.type
_entity.pdbx_description
1 polymer ?
#
loop_
_entity_poly.entity_id
_entity_poly.type
_entity_poly.pdbx_seq_one_letter_code
_entity_poly.pdbx_strand_id
1 'polypeptide(L)'
;RSIHVILELFKCLDIHRELQLNDVQFFAFMSCSTDLTKSQIYKVFDMLDVDCSGTLDFDEFYLLVCILIAVQDKDEKHFIYRHSRTVFDLLDEDASGNISCYEFEKFGFLFNLQGEAMRTIFSEFDVSGDH
;
A
#
# COMPACT_ATOMS: atom_id res chain seq x y z
N ARG A 1 3.95 -19.88 -8.03
CA ARG A 1 4.03 -20.59 -6.73
C ARG A 1 3.59 -19.66 -5.59
N SER A 2 4.04 -18.40 -5.56
CA SER A 2 3.67 -17.40 -4.54
C SER A 2 2.20 -16.94 -4.62
N ILE A 3 1.65 -16.69 -5.81
CA ILE A 3 0.26 -16.21 -5.97
C ILE A 3 -0.78 -17.17 -5.37
N HIS A 4 -0.55 -18.48 -5.46
CA HIS A 4 -1.47 -19.48 -4.89
C HIS A 4 -1.47 -19.43 -3.36
N VAL A 5 -0.31 -19.21 -2.73
CA VAL A 5 -0.22 -19.06 -1.27
C VAL A 5 -0.93 -17.80 -0.80
N ILE A 6 -0.78 -16.69 -1.54
CA ILE A 6 -1.45 -15.42 -1.23
C ILE A 6 -2.97 -15.58 -1.40
N LEU A 7 -3.43 -16.29 -2.43
CA LEU A 7 -4.84 -16.58 -2.63
C LEU A 7 -5.43 -17.44 -1.51
N GLU A 8 -4.70 -18.45 -1.03
CA GLU A 8 -5.17 -19.26 0.10
C GLU A 8 -5.16 -18.46 1.41
N LEU A 9 -4.22 -17.53 1.61
CA LEU A 9 -4.24 -16.59 2.73
C LEU A 9 -5.48 -15.68 2.65
N PHE A 10 -5.74 -15.08 1.48
CA PHE A 10 -6.91 -14.24 1.24
C PHE A 10 -8.21 -14.97 1.56
N LYS A 11 -8.37 -16.20 1.06
CA LYS A 11 -9.55 -17.04 1.37
C LYS A 11 -9.67 -17.41 2.85
N CYS A 12 -8.55 -17.53 3.58
CA CYS A 12 -8.59 -17.75 5.02
C CYS A 12 -9.10 -16.51 5.78
N LEU A 13 -8.80 -15.31 5.27
CA LEU A 13 -9.27 -14.03 5.83
C LEU A 13 -10.71 -13.73 5.42
N ASP A 14 -11.13 -14.16 4.23
CA ASP A 14 -12.48 -14.00 3.69
C ASP A 14 -13.51 -14.94 4.37
N ILE A 15 -13.90 -14.59 5.59
CA ILE A 15 -14.86 -15.35 6.40
C ILE A 15 -16.26 -15.41 5.77
N HIS A 16 -16.62 -14.39 4.98
CA HIS A 16 -17.93 -14.26 4.35
C HIS A 16 -18.01 -14.99 3.00
N ARG A 17 -16.85 -15.28 2.38
CA ARG A 17 -16.70 -15.96 1.08
C ARG A 17 -17.27 -15.12 -0.07
N GLU A 18 -17.07 -13.82 0.01
CA GLU A 18 -17.54 -12.84 -0.97
C GLU A 18 -16.44 -12.47 -1.97
N LEU A 19 -15.25 -13.06 -1.82
CA LEU A 19 -14.02 -12.71 -2.54
C LEU A 19 -13.60 -11.26 -2.31
N GLN A 20 -13.94 -10.73 -1.13
CA GLN A 20 -13.67 -9.37 -0.70
C GLN A 20 -13.37 -9.38 0.80
N LEU A 21 -12.54 -8.44 1.26
CA LEU A 21 -12.25 -8.23 2.67
C LEU A 21 -12.84 -6.90 3.12
N ASN A 22 -13.73 -6.93 4.10
CA ASN A 22 -14.16 -5.70 4.74
C ASN A 22 -13.08 -5.13 5.66
N ASP A 23 -13.33 -3.91 6.15
CA ASP A 23 -12.43 -3.17 7.03
C ASP A 23 -12.04 -3.94 8.29
N VAL A 24 -12.95 -4.72 8.88
CA VAL A 24 -12.70 -5.53 10.08
C VAL A 24 -11.75 -6.69 9.79
N GLN A 25 -11.99 -7.43 8.70
CA GLN A 25 -11.15 -8.55 8.28
C GLN A 25 -9.74 -8.06 7.93
N PHE A 26 -9.66 -6.94 7.20
CA PHE A 26 -8.41 -6.29 6.86
C PHE A 26 -7.66 -5.80 8.11
N PHE A 27 -8.37 -5.12 9.02
CA PHE A 27 -7.79 -4.59 10.25
C PHE A 27 -7.19 -5.71 11.11
N ALA A 28 -7.89 -6.85 11.23
CA ALA A 28 -7.40 -8.01 11.97
C ALA A 28 -6.09 -8.56 11.36
N PHE A 29 -6.02 -8.67 10.04
CA PHE A 29 -4.81 -9.10 9.34
C PHE A 29 -3.64 -8.13 9.58
N MET A 30 -3.85 -6.84 9.34
CA MET A 30 -2.80 -5.83 9.45
C MET A 30 -2.30 -5.63 10.88
N SER A 31 -3.19 -5.72 11.87
CA SER A 31 -2.84 -5.61 13.29
C SER A 31 -2.00 -6.78 13.80
N CYS A 32 -2.08 -7.94 13.14
CA CYS A 32 -1.25 -9.11 13.47
C CYS A 32 0.04 -9.18 12.65
N SER A 33 0.09 -8.53 11.49
CA SER A 33 1.19 -8.67 10.52
C SER A 33 2.13 -7.47 10.49
N THR A 34 1.77 -6.36 11.13
CA THR A 34 2.54 -5.11 11.11
C THR A 34 2.50 -4.42 12.48
N ASP A 35 3.44 -3.50 12.71
CA ASP A 35 3.44 -2.61 13.89
C ASP A 35 2.69 -1.29 13.64
N LEU A 36 1.84 -1.23 12.62
CA LEU A 36 1.09 -0.03 12.27
C LEU A 36 0.01 0.28 13.30
N THR A 37 -0.17 1.57 13.57
CA THR A 37 -1.27 2.04 14.42
C THR A 37 -2.62 1.84 13.73
N LYS A 38 -3.70 1.76 14.51
CA LYS A 38 -5.07 1.68 13.97
C LYS A 38 -5.33 2.73 12.89
N SER A 39 -4.97 3.99 13.13
CA SER A 39 -5.17 5.06 12.15
C SER A 39 -4.38 4.84 10.85
N GLN A 40 -3.17 4.31 10.93
CA GLN A 40 -2.38 3.97 9.75
C GLN A 40 -3.00 2.80 8.98
N ILE A 41 -3.49 1.78 9.67
CA ILE A 41 -4.14 0.63 9.02
C ILE A 41 -5.36 1.07 8.20
N TYR A 42 -6.24 1.90 8.77
CA TYR A 42 -7.40 2.42 8.02
C TYR A 42 -6.99 3.32 6.86
N LYS A 43 -5.92 4.11 6.99
CA LYS A 43 -5.38 4.86 5.84
C LYS A 43 -4.87 3.95 4.71
N VAL A 44 -4.26 2.80 5.05
CA VAL A 44 -3.83 1.82 4.04
C VAL A 44 -5.05 1.17 3.39
N PHE A 45 -6.10 0.88 4.15
CA PHE A 45 -7.35 0.38 3.60
C PHE A 45 -7.94 1.35 2.58
N ASP A 46 -8.12 2.62 2.98
CA ASP A 46 -8.70 3.67 2.12
C ASP A 46 -7.86 3.92 0.85
N MET A 47 -6.52 3.76 0.94
CA MET A 47 -5.64 3.87 -0.22
C MET A 47 -5.81 2.71 -1.21
N LEU A 48 -5.97 1.50 -0.70
CA LEU A 48 -6.04 0.29 -1.53
C LEU A 48 -7.41 0.08 -2.15
N ASP A 49 -8.48 0.60 -1.54
CA ASP A 49 -9.87 0.56 -2.03
C ASP A 49 -10.05 1.58 -3.18
N VAL A 50 -9.34 1.32 -4.29
CA VAL A 50 -9.23 2.26 -5.42
C VAL A 50 -10.58 2.46 -6.10
N ASP A 51 -11.42 1.42 -6.10
CA ASP A 51 -12.77 1.48 -6.67
C ASP A 51 -13.82 2.05 -5.68
N CYS A 52 -13.42 2.39 -4.46
CA CYS A 52 -14.27 2.89 -3.38
C CYS A 52 -15.47 1.97 -3.10
N SER A 53 -15.28 0.65 -3.22
CA SER A 53 -16.30 -0.35 -2.93
C SER A 53 -16.60 -0.47 -1.44
N GLY A 54 -15.71 0.02 -0.57
CA GLY A 54 -15.75 -0.18 0.88
C GLY A 54 -15.23 -1.55 1.31
N THR A 55 -14.59 -2.28 0.40
CA THR A 55 -14.00 -3.61 0.60
C THR A 55 -12.72 -3.71 -0.21
N LEU A 56 -11.85 -4.67 0.12
CA LEU A 56 -10.68 -4.97 -0.72
C LEU A 56 -10.86 -6.27 -1.46
N ASP A 57 -10.71 -6.23 -2.77
CA ASP A 57 -10.68 -7.42 -3.60
C ASP A 57 -9.31 -8.14 -3.54
N PHE A 58 -9.17 -9.22 -4.31
CA PHE A 58 -7.93 -9.99 -4.31
C PHE A 58 -6.75 -9.24 -4.91
N ASP A 59 -6.96 -8.42 -5.94
CA ASP A 59 -5.89 -7.71 -6.64
C ASP A 59 -5.35 -6.57 -5.77
N GLU A 60 -6.23 -5.86 -5.06
CA GLU A 60 -5.88 -4.83 -4.07
C GLU A 60 -5.14 -5.45 -2.88
N PHE A 61 -5.62 -6.57 -2.35
CA PHE A 61 -4.92 -7.30 -1.29
C PHE A 61 -3.57 -7.85 -1.75
N TYR A 62 -3.47 -8.36 -2.99
CA TYR A 62 -2.23 -8.87 -3.54
C TYR A 62 -1.17 -7.77 -3.65
N LEU A 63 -1.57 -6.57 -4.05
CA LEU A 63 -0.69 -5.42 -4.12
C LEU A 63 -0.11 -5.07 -2.75
N LEU A 64 -0.95 -5.04 -1.71
CA LEU A 64 -0.48 -4.85 -0.33
C LEU A 64 0.55 -5.91 0.09
N VAL A 65 0.27 -7.18 -0.16
CA VAL A 65 1.19 -8.25 0.21
C VAL A 65 2.53 -8.09 -0.52
N CYS A 66 2.52 -7.67 -1.78
CA CYS A 66 3.76 -7.37 -2.52
C CYS A 66 4.54 -6.21 -1.88
N ILE A 67 3.86 -5.15 -1.45
CA ILE A 67 4.47 -4.01 -0.75
C ILE A 67 5.10 -4.47 0.57
N LEU A 68 4.36 -5.25 1.38
CA LEU A 68 4.85 -5.75 2.67
C LEU A 68 6.08 -6.64 2.51
N ILE A 69 6.10 -7.51 1.49
CA ILE A 69 7.27 -8.35 1.18
C ILE A 69 8.46 -7.47 0.78
N ALA A 70 8.26 -6.48 -0.09
CA ALA A 70 9.34 -5.59 -0.51
C ALA A 70 9.95 -4.82 0.67
N VAL A 71 9.12 -4.32 1.59
CA VAL A 71 9.56 -3.63 2.81
C VAL A 71 10.31 -4.58 3.75
N GLN A 72 9.82 -5.81 3.91
CA GLN A 72 10.50 -6.82 4.75
C GLN A 72 11.86 -7.22 4.19
N ASP A 73 11.99 -7.30 2.87
CA ASP A 73 13.23 -7.64 2.16
C ASP A 73 14.19 -6.43 2.00
N LYS A 74 13.77 -5.23 2.43
CA LYS A 74 14.48 -3.96 2.24
C LYS A 74 14.71 -3.60 0.76
N ASP A 75 13.77 -4.00 -0.10
CA ASP A 75 13.76 -3.76 -1.55
C ASP A 75 12.65 -2.76 -1.95
N GLU A 76 12.12 -1.98 -1.01
CA GLU A 76 11.02 -1.04 -1.24
C GLU A 76 11.31 -0.04 -2.35
N LYS A 77 12.55 0.47 -2.45
CA LYS A 77 12.95 1.44 -3.48
C LYS A 77 12.85 0.85 -4.88
N HIS A 78 13.36 -0.36 -5.05
CA HIS A 78 13.36 -1.04 -6.34
C HIS A 78 11.96 -1.53 -6.71
N PHE A 79 11.15 -1.93 -5.72
CA PHE A 79 9.73 -2.19 -5.92
C PHE A 79 9.00 -0.96 -6.43
N ILE A 80 9.16 0.20 -5.76
CA ILE A 80 8.57 1.48 -6.19
C ILE A 80 9.05 1.83 -7.60
N TYR A 81 10.34 1.66 -7.92
CA TYR A 81 10.85 1.96 -9.26
C TYR A 81 10.23 1.04 -10.34
N ARG A 82 10.15 -0.26 -10.09
CA ARG A 82 9.60 -1.24 -11.05
C ARG A 82 8.09 -1.08 -11.22
N HIS A 83 7.38 -0.74 -10.14
CA HIS A 83 5.94 -0.59 -10.10
C HIS A 83 5.53 0.89 -10.01
N SER A 84 6.35 1.78 -10.56
CA SER A 84 6.23 3.23 -10.36
C SER A 84 4.88 3.75 -10.75
N ARG A 85 4.30 3.27 -11.86
CA ARG A 85 2.96 3.69 -12.28
C ARG A 85 1.89 3.31 -11.26
N THR A 86 1.88 2.06 -10.79
CA THR A 86 0.90 1.57 -9.82
C THR A 86 1.06 2.25 -8.47
N VAL A 87 2.30 2.41 -7.99
CA VAL A 87 2.57 3.13 -6.74
C VAL A 87 2.20 4.61 -6.87
N PHE A 88 2.44 5.20 -8.04
CA PHE A 88 2.06 6.59 -8.31
C PHE A 88 0.55 6.76 -8.25
N ASP A 89 -0.19 5.91 -8.97
CA ASP A 89 -1.66 5.97 -8.99
C ASP A 89 -2.27 5.72 -7.59
N LEU A 90 -1.58 4.98 -6.71
CA LEU A 90 -1.98 4.81 -5.30
C LEU A 90 -1.67 6.03 -4.42
N LEU A 91 -0.60 6.78 -4.72
CA LEU A 91 -0.16 7.92 -3.92
C LEU A 91 -0.85 9.22 -4.33
N ASP A 92 -1.17 9.38 -5.62
CA ASP A 92 -1.87 10.52 -6.22
C ASP A 92 -3.38 10.46 -5.91
N GLU A 93 -3.73 10.69 -4.64
CA GLU A 93 -5.09 10.56 -4.10
C GLU A 93 -6.06 11.55 -4.75
N ASP A 94 -5.57 12.74 -5.11
CA ASP A 94 -6.38 13.76 -5.78
C ASP A 94 -6.40 13.63 -7.32
N ALA A 95 -5.68 12.65 -7.87
CA ALA A 95 -5.51 12.39 -9.30
C ALA A 95 -5.03 13.64 -10.06
N SER A 96 -4.25 14.52 -9.41
CA SER A 96 -3.67 15.71 -10.03
C SER A 96 -2.62 15.38 -11.08
N GLY A 97 -2.10 14.14 -11.06
CA GLY A 97 -1.02 13.71 -11.92
C GLY A 97 0.37 14.06 -11.35
N ASN A 98 0.44 14.58 -10.12
CA ASN A 98 1.66 14.86 -9.36
C ASN A 98 1.48 14.35 -7.93
N ILE A 99 2.53 13.78 -7.32
CA ILE A 99 2.48 13.42 -5.90
C ILE A 99 3.01 14.58 -5.07
N SER A 100 2.16 15.21 -4.28
CA SER A 100 2.56 16.25 -3.35
C SER A 100 3.39 15.70 -2.19
N CYS A 101 4.19 16.55 -1.53
CA CYS A 101 4.87 16.18 -0.29
C CYS A 101 3.89 15.65 0.77
N TYR A 102 2.67 16.18 0.82
CA TYR A 102 1.65 15.75 1.76
C TYR A 102 1.17 14.32 1.49
N GLU A 103 0.86 13.98 0.24
CA GLU A 103 0.48 12.63 -0.16
C GLU A 103 1.61 11.64 0.08
N PHE A 104 2.83 12.02 -0.27
CA PHE A 104 4.00 11.19 -0.02
C PHE A 104 4.26 10.99 1.48
N GLU A 105 4.09 12.01 2.33
CA GLU A 105 4.21 11.88 3.80
C GLU A 105 3.08 11.04 4.39
N LYS A 106 1.85 11.24 3.90
CA LYS A 106 0.65 10.55 4.37
C LYS A 106 0.79 9.05 4.24
N PHE A 107 1.54 8.57 3.25
CA PHE A 107 1.61 7.17 2.86
C PHE A 107 3.02 6.56 2.91
N GLY A 108 4.06 7.38 3.05
CA GLY A 108 5.46 6.93 3.14
C GLY A 108 5.69 5.94 4.28
N PHE A 109 4.88 5.97 5.34
CA PHE A 109 4.96 5.02 6.44
C PHE A 109 4.78 3.55 5.99
N LEU A 110 3.97 3.30 4.94
CA LEU A 110 3.70 1.94 4.44
C LEU A 110 4.96 1.33 3.82
N PHE A 111 5.76 2.15 3.14
CA PHE A 111 7.00 1.75 2.49
C PHE A 111 8.22 1.87 3.41
N ASN A 112 8.02 2.06 4.72
CA ASN A 112 9.10 2.39 5.67
C ASN A 112 9.91 3.65 5.27
N LEU A 113 9.29 4.54 4.50
CA LEU A 113 9.86 5.81 4.08
C LEU A 113 9.49 6.87 5.11
N GLN A 114 10.33 7.00 6.14
CA GLN A 114 10.16 8.03 7.16
C GLN A 114 11.41 8.90 7.29
N GLY A 115 11.20 10.17 7.65
CA GLY A 115 12.28 11.11 7.95
C GLY A 115 13.13 11.46 6.74
N GLU A 116 14.46 11.49 6.91
CA GLU A 116 15.39 11.92 5.86
C GLU A 116 15.37 11.03 4.62
N ALA A 117 15.13 9.72 4.78
CA ALA A 117 15.03 8.78 3.66
C ALA A 117 13.88 9.12 2.71
N MET A 118 12.78 9.66 3.25
CA MET A 118 11.64 10.10 2.46
C MET A 118 12.01 11.27 1.55
N ARG A 119 12.74 12.27 2.07
CA ARG A 119 13.20 13.42 1.26
C ARG A 119 14.15 12.99 0.15
N THR A 120 15.05 12.05 0.43
CA THR A 120 15.98 11.51 -0.58
C THR A 120 15.21 10.82 -1.69
N ILE A 121 14.27 9.93 -1.35
CA ILE A 121 13.48 9.21 -2.34
C ILE A 121 12.59 10.18 -3.12
N PHE A 122 11.89 11.09 -2.43
CA PHE A 122 11.09 12.10 -3.11
C PHE A 122 11.93 12.88 -4.13
N SER A 123 13.13 13.34 -3.76
CA SER A 123 14.03 14.03 -4.71
C SER A 123 14.58 13.14 -5.84
N GLU A 124 14.69 11.82 -5.62
CA GLU A 124 15.11 10.86 -6.65
C GLU A 124 13.98 10.58 -7.66
N PHE A 125 12.73 10.65 -7.23
CA PHE A 125 11.54 10.39 -8.04
C PHE A 125 10.88 11.67 -8.59
N ASP A 126 11.19 12.84 -8.04
CA ASP A 126 10.73 14.16 -8.50
C ASP A 126 11.37 14.51 -9.86
N VAL A 127 10.65 14.18 -10.93
CA VAL A 127 11.04 14.48 -12.32
C VAL A 127 10.62 15.90 -12.73
N SER A 128 9.61 16.47 -12.06
CA SER A 128 9.01 17.78 -12.39
C SER A 128 9.78 18.96 -11.78
N GLY A 129 10.49 18.76 -10.67
CA GLY A 129 11.33 19.77 -10.03
C GLY A 129 10.53 20.88 -9.35
N ASP A 130 9.25 20.66 -9.07
CA ASP A 130 8.38 21.53 -8.31
C ASP A 130 8.38 21.11 -6.83
N HIS A 131 9.13 21.87 -6.03
CA HIS A 131 9.17 21.73 -4.57
C HIS A 131 7.91 22.29 -3.90
#